data_AF-A0A401PBU3-F1
#
_entry.id   AF-A0A401PBU3-F1
#
_cell.length_a   1.000
_cell.length_b   1.000
_cell.length_c   1.000
_cell.angle_alpha   90.00
_cell.angle_beta   90.00
_cell.angle_gamma   90.00
#
_symmetry.space_group_name_H-M   'P 1'
#
loop_
_entity.id
_entity.type
_entity.pdbx_description
1 polymer ?
#
loop_
_entity_poly.entity_id
_entity_poly.type
_entity_poly.pdbx_seq_one_letter_code
_entity_poly.pdbx_strand_id
1 'polypeptide(L)'
;SFVKSTYHGKGSIGNALSFVGKTYDDIGNLYFDQPKKDVHCLLEISKEYKGLLNCFPDIINLLKGAIEKAHEYEKLSQVNKVTVKEKEAIVFKAGVVSSTIQAEINHFNHELTNDYKETIQHFLYEQVQMYSKITDKLREAYARFEFQ
;
A
#
# COMPACT_ATOMS: atom_id res chain seq x y z
N SER A 1 -44.56 -45.91 -38.19
CA SER A 1 -44.57 -44.47 -37.88
C SER A 1 -43.77 -44.20 -36.62
N PHE A 2 -42.55 -43.68 -36.77
CA PHE A 2 -41.77 -43.12 -35.68
C PHE A 2 -40.91 -41.99 -36.26
N VAL A 3 -41.40 -40.76 -36.17
CA VAL A 3 -40.52 -39.59 -36.22
C VAL A 3 -40.36 -39.14 -34.79
N LYS A 4 -39.30 -39.65 -34.15
CA LYS A 4 -38.82 -39.17 -32.86
C LYS A 4 -38.38 -37.73 -33.11
N SER A 5 -39.22 -36.77 -32.72
CA SER A 5 -38.87 -35.35 -32.74
C SER A 5 -37.61 -35.16 -31.91
N THR A 6 -36.50 -34.89 -32.58
CA THR A 6 -35.19 -34.68 -32.00
C THR A 6 -35.23 -33.38 -31.18
N TYR A 7 -35.30 -33.53 -29.87
CA TYR A 7 -35.00 -32.53 -28.85
C TYR A 7 -33.52 -32.06 -28.94
N HIS A 8 -33.10 -31.47 -30.06
CA HIS A 8 -31.73 -30.96 -30.23
C HIS A 8 -31.51 -29.56 -29.63
N GLY A 9 -32.57 -28.79 -29.36
CA GLY A 9 -32.44 -27.42 -28.83
C GLY A 9 -32.24 -27.30 -27.30
N LYS A 10 -32.86 -28.17 -26.49
CA LYS A 10 -32.82 -28.05 -25.02
C LYS A 10 -31.46 -28.42 -24.40
N GLY A 11 -30.73 -29.36 -25.02
CA GLY A 11 -29.40 -29.77 -24.54
C GLY A 11 -28.33 -28.68 -24.75
N SER A 12 -28.40 -27.93 -25.85
CA SER A 12 -27.40 -26.90 -26.16
C SER A 12 -27.54 -25.66 -25.27
N ILE A 13 -28.75 -25.11 -25.12
CA ILE A 13 -28.99 -23.93 -24.28
C ILE A 13 -28.86 -24.23 -22.79
N GLY A 14 -29.34 -25.39 -22.33
CA GLY A 14 -29.22 -25.81 -20.93
C GLY A 14 -27.75 -25.97 -20.52
N ASN A 15 -26.92 -26.53 -21.41
CA ASN A 15 -25.49 -26.65 -21.18
C ASN A 15 -24.79 -25.28 -21.18
N ALA A 16 -25.15 -24.38 -22.09
CA ALA A 16 -24.60 -23.01 -22.11
C ALA A 16 -24.97 -22.23 -20.84
N LEU A 17 -26.22 -22.31 -20.38
CA LEU A 17 -26.66 -21.69 -19.13
C LEU A 17 -25.96 -22.30 -17.89
N SER A 18 -25.80 -23.63 -17.85
CA SER A 18 -25.04 -24.28 -16.77
C SER A 18 -23.57 -23.84 -16.76
N PHE A 19 -22.98 -23.66 -17.95
CA PHE A 19 -21.62 -23.14 -18.09
C PHE A 19 -21.51 -21.71 -17.57
N VAL A 20 -22.44 -20.82 -17.92
CA VAL A 20 -22.50 -19.44 -17.38
C VAL A 20 -22.56 -19.44 -15.85
N GLY A 21 -23.38 -20.30 -15.25
CA GLY A 21 -23.44 -20.43 -13.78
C GLY A 21 -22.06 -20.73 -13.18
N LYS A 22 -21.38 -21.75 -13.72
CA LYS A 22 -20.01 -22.10 -13.31
C LYS A 22 -19.00 -20.98 -13.55
N THR A 23 -19.12 -20.26 -14.65
CA THR A 23 -18.26 -19.11 -14.95
C THR A 23 -18.38 -18.03 -13.87
N TYR A 24 -19.59 -17.72 -13.39
CA TYR A 24 -19.77 -16.73 -12.34
C TYR A 24 -19.33 -17.25 -10.96
N ASP A 25 -19.49 -18.55 -10.67
CA ASP A 25 -18.90 -19.17 -9.47
C ASP A 25 -17.36 -19.03 -9.48
N ASP A 26 -16.73 -19.32 -10.62
CA ASP A 26 -15.29 -19.17 -10.81
C ASP A 26 -14.83 -17.71 -10.66
N ILE A 27 -15.59 -16.75 -11.20
CA ILE A 27 -15.31 -15.32 -11.03
C ILE A 27 -15.43 -14.94 -9.54
N GLY A 28 -16.44 -15.44 -8.84
CA GLY A 28 -16.57 -15.26 -7.39
C GLY A 28 -15.34 -15.76 -6.63
N ASN A 29 -14.83 -16.94 -6.99
CA ASN A 29 -13.59 -17.48 -6.41
C ASN A 29 -12.36 -16.61 -6.75
N LEU A 30 -12.26 -16.08 -7.96
CA LEU A 30 -11.20 -15.13 -8.32
C LEU A 30 -11.25 -13.87 -7.44
N TYR A 31 -12.43 -13.30 -7.20
CA TYR A 31 -12.59 -12.16 -6.27
C TYR A 31 -12.25 -12.52 -4.83
N PHE A 32 -12.61 -13.72 -4.38
CA PHE A 32 -12.30 -14.17 -3.02
C PHE A 32 -10.80 -14.31 -2.77
N ASP A 33 -10.05 -14.81 -3.76
CA ASP A 33 -8.60 -15.01 -3.64
C ASP A 33 -7.76 -13.78 -3.98
N GLN A 34 -8.31 -12.82 -4.73
CA GLN A 34 -7.56 -11.65 -5.21
C GLN A 34 -6.90 -10.83 -4.08
N PRO A 35 -7.57 -10.50 -2.95
CA PRO A 35 -6.98 -9.62 -1.93
C PRO A 35 -5.65 -10.10 -1.37
N LYS A 36 -5.39 -11.43 -1.40
CA LYS A 36 -4.12 -12.03 -0.95
C LYS A 36 -2.95 -11.68 -1.87
N LYS A 37 -3.23 -11.27 -3.10
CA LYS A 37 -2.24 -10.98 -4.14
C LYS A 37 -1.90 -9.50 -4.24
N ASP A 38 -2.80 -8.61 -3.84
CA ASP A 38 -2.63 -7.19 -4.11
C ASP A 38 -2.91 -6.29 -2.89
N VAL A 39 -4.15 -6.25 -2.40
CA VAL A 39 -4.60 -5.39 -1.30
C VAL A 39 -3.84 -5.70 -0.02
N HIS A 40 -3.53 -6.97 0.24
CA HIS A 40 -2.79 -7.36 1.44
C HIS A 40 -1.42 -6.66 1.52
N CYS A 41 -0.66 -6.63 0.42
CA CYS A 41 0.63 -5.94 0.36
C CYS A 41 0.51 -4.44 0.65
N LEU A 42 -0.52 -3.78 0.09
CA LEU A 42 -0.80 -2.37 0.37
C LEU A 42 -1.16 -2.11 1.84
N LEU A 43 -1.86 -3.03 2.48
CA LEU A 43 -2.23 -2.92 3.90
C LEU A 43 -1.01 -3.10 4.81
N GLU A 44 -0.14 -4.06 4.51
CA GLU A 44 1.07 -4.30 5.30
C GLU A 44 2.02 -3.10 5.25
N ILE A 45 2.31 -2.57 4.06
CA ILE A 45 3.20 -1.38 3.94
C ILE A 45 2.58 -0.16 4.65
N SER A 46 1.26 0.03 4.52
CA SER A 46 0.57 1.12 5.22
C SER A 46 0.63 0.98 6.74
N LYS A 47 0.58 -0.25 7.25
CA LYS A 47 0.69 -0.54 8.69
C LYS A 47 2.11 -0.30 9.20
N GLU A 48 3.12 -0.68 8.42
CA GLU A 48 4.53 -0.43 8.74
C GLU A 48 4.82 1.07 8.84
N TYR A 49 4.47 1.83 7.80
CA TYR A 49 4.67 3.29 7.80
C TYR A 49 3.86 4.01 8.86
N LYS A 50 2.65 3.54 9.17
CA LYS A 50 1.89 4.04 10.34
C LYS A 50 2.66 3.81 11.63
N GLY A 51 3.32 2.67 11.79
CA GLY A 51 4.19 2.37 12.93
C GLY A 51 5.34 3.37 13.06
N LEU A 52 6.07 3.60 11.96
CA LEU A 52 7.16 4.57 11.91
C LEU A 52 6.68 6.01 12.19
N LEU A 53 5.55 6.41 11.61
CA LEU A 53 4.95 7.73 11.83
C LEU A 53 4.57 7.98 13.29
N ASN A 54 4.20 6.94 14.05
CA ASN A 54 3.89 7.07 15.46
C ASN A 54 5.11 7.43 16.33
N CYS A 55 6.34 7.26 15.83
CA CYS A 55 7.57 7.65 16.54
C CYS A 55 7.91 9.14 16.36
N PHE A 56 7.41 9.79 15.30
CA PHE A 56 7.76 11.18 14.99
C PHE A 56 7.34 12.20 16.06
N PRO A 57 6.20 12.09 16.75
CA PRO A 57 5.87 12.99 17.85
C PRO A 57 6.99 13.08 18.90
N ASP A 58 7.54 11.94 19.31
CA ASP A 58 8.61 11.89 20.31
C ASP A 58 9.94 12.43 19.76
N ILE A 59 10.27 12.09 18.51
CA ILE A 59 11.47 12.62 17.82
C ILE A 59 11.40 14.16 17.70
N ILE A 60 10.24 14.68 17.33
CA ILE A 60 10.00 16.13 17.21
C ILE A 60 10.06 16.80 18.58
N ASN A 61 9.54 16.17 19.63
CA ASN A 61 9.63 16.69 20.99
C ASN A 61 11.09 16.76 21.46
N LEU A 62 11.90 15.74 21.16
CA LEU A 62 13.34 15.75 21.42
C LEU A 62 14.04 16.90 20.68
N LEU A 63 13.74 17.10 19.40
CA LEU A 63 14.29 18.21 18.61
C LEU A 63 13.94 19.57 19.22
N LYS A 64 12.67 19.79 19.56
CA LYS A 64 12.20 21.02 20.21
C LYS A 64 12.92 21.26 21.52
N GLY A 65 13.04 20.24 22.37
CA GLY A 65 13.76 20.35 23.64
C GLY A 65 15.25 20.70 23.46
N ALA A 66 15.90 20.13 22.45
CA ALA A 66 17.29 20.46 22.13
C ALA A 66 17.46 21.93 21.69
N ILE A 67 16.55 22.43 20.84
CA ILE A 67 16.54 23.82 20.36
C ILE A 67 16.26 24.79 21.51
N GLU A 68 15.24 24.50 22.33
CA GLU A 68 14.90 25.32 23.50
C GLU A 68 16.07 25.39 24.48
N LYS A 69 16.78 24.27 24.70
CA LYS A 69 17.95 24.24 25.58
C LYS A 69 19.11 25.06 25.04
N ALA A 70 19.34 25.05 23.73
CA ALA A 70 20.35 25.90 23.09
C ALA A 70 20.04 27.39 23.30
N HIS A 71 18.78 27.80 23.09
CA HIS A 71 18.35 29.18 23.33
C HIS A 71 18.40 29.59 24.80
N GLU A 72 18.12 28.68 25.73
CA GLU A 72 18.28 28.93 27.17
C GLU A 72 19.75 29.23 27.50
N TYR A 73 20.69 28.44 26.99
CA TYR A 73 22.12 28.62 27.23
C TYR A 73 22.68 29.89 26.57
N GLU A 74 22.13 30.31 25.43
CA GLU A 74 22.42 31.63 24.85
C GLU A 74 22.07 32.75 25.82
N LYS A 75 20.86 32.73 26.40
CA LYS A 75 20.41 33.73 27.37
C LYS A 75 21.22 33.70 28.66
N LEU A 76 21.50 32.52 29.19
CA LEU A 76 22.30 32.35 30.42
C LEU A 76 23.73 32.87 30.25
N SER A 77 24.31 32.70 29.06
CA SER A 77 25.65 33.22 28.75
C SER A 77 25.66 34.75 28.73
N GLN A 78 24.60 35.40 28.21
CA GLN A 78 24.48 36.87 28.19
C GLN A 78 24.44 37.49 29.60
N VAL A 79 23.92 36.75 30.58
CA VAL A 79 23.87 37.16 31.99
C VAL A 79 25.00 36.56 32.83
N ASN A 80 26.07 36.04 32.19
CA ASN A 80 27.25 35.44 32.82
C ASN A 80 26.95 34.31 33.82
N LYS A 81 25.84 33.58 33.65
CA LYS A 81 25.46 32.43 34.50
C LYS A 81 26.06 31.11 34.04
N VAL A 82 26.58 31.04 32.82
CA VAL A 82 27.30 29.89 32.25
C VAL A 82 28.51 30.38 31.47
N THR A 83 29.51 29.52 31.29
CA THR A 83 30.68 29.85 30.48
C THR A 83 30.35 29.81 28.99
N VAL A 84 31.11 30.56 28.18
CA VAL A 84 31.00 30.53 26.72
C VAL A 84 31.23 29.12 26.17
N LYS A 85 32.17 28.37 26.75
CA LYS A 85 32.48 26.99 26.37
C LYS A 85 31.31 26.03 26.62
N GLU A 86 30.61 26.17 27.74
CA GLU A 86 29.41 25.38 28.03
C GLU A 86 28.27 25.69 27.06
N LYS A 87 28.04 26.98 26.77
CA LYS A 87 27.07 27.42 25.75
C LYS A 87 27.38 26.80 24.38
N GLU A 88 28.62 26.95 23.90
CA GLU A 88 29.04 26.41 22.60
C GLU A 88 28.85 24.90 22.51
N ALA A 89 29.16 24.16 23.59
CA ALA A 89 28.96 22.72 23.62
C ALA A 89 27.48 22.31 23.52
N ILE A 90 26.56 23.04 24.17
CA ILE A 90 25.12 22.76 24.07
C ILE A 90 24.58 23.11 22.69
N VAL A 91 24.95 24.27 22.14
CA VAL A 91 24.55 24.68 20.78
C VAL A 91 25.03 23.67 19.74
N PHE A 92 26.29 23.21 19.86
CA PHE A 92 26.83 22.18 18.97
C PHE A 92 26.03 20.88 19.03
N LYS A 93 25.70 20.39 20.25
CA LYS A 93 24.89 19.18 20.43
C LYS A 93 23.49 19.33 19.83
N ALA A 94 22.84 20.48 20.02
CA ALA A 94 21.55 20.75 19.41
C ALA A 94 21.62 20.77 17.87
N GLY A 95 22.72 21.29 17.32
CA GLY A 95 23.03 21.24 15.88
C GLY A 95 23.15 19.79 15.37
N VAL A 96 23.90 18.94 16.07
CA VAL A 96 24.03 17.51 15.73
C VAL A 96 22.66 16.80 15.76
N VAL A 97 21.85 17.02 16.80
CA VAL A 97 20.50 16.45 16.89
C VAL A 97 19.63 16.89 15.70
N SER A 98 19.67 18.19 15.36
CA SER A 98 18.91 18.76 14.25
C SER A 98 19.32 18.15 12.91
N SER A 99 20.63 18.06 12.64
CA SER A 99 21.16 17.47 11.41
C SER A 99 20.82 15.99 11.28
N THR A 100 20.93 15.22 12.37
CA THR A 100 20.57 13.80 12.37
C THR A 100 19.08 13.59 12.09
N ILE A 101 18.21 14.36 12.76
CA ILE A 101 16.76 14.24 12.55
C ILE A 101 16.38 14.67 11.12
N GLN A 102 17.03 15.69 10.57
CA GLN A 102 16.81 16.07 9.17
C GLN A 102 17.23 14.97 8.20
N ALA A 103 18.37 14.32 8.44
CA ALA A 103 18.82 13.19 7.64
C ALA A 103 17.82 12.02 7.71
N GLU A 104 17.30 11.72 8.90
CA GLU A 104 16.31 10.67 9.11
C GLU A 104 15.00 10.96 8.39
N ILE A 105 14.49 12.20 8.46
CA ILE A 105 13.28 12.63 7.71
C ILE A 105 13.49 12.45 6.21
N ASN A 106 14.67 12.81 5.70
CA ASN A 106 14.98 12.67 4.28
C ASN A 106 15.04 11.20 3.86
N HIS A 107 15.67 10.35 4.69
CA HIS A 107 15.70 8.92 4.46
C HIS A 107 14.29 8.30 4.49
N PHE A 108 13.51 8.60 5.52
CA PHE A 108 12.12 8.17 5.65
C PHE A 108 11.28 8.52 4.41
N ASN A 109 11.37 9.76 3.92
CA ASN A 109 10.63 10.19 2.74
C ASN A 109 11.09 9.46 1.45
N HIS A 110 12.38 9.15 1.36
CA HIS A 110 12.93 8.41 0.23
C HIS A 110 12.39 6.98 0.19
N GLU A 111 12.47 6.26 1.30
CA GLU A 111 11.95 4.89 1.42
C GLU A 111 10.43 4.87 1.20
N LEU A 112 9.69 5.78 1.86
CA LEU A 112 8.23 5.90 1.72
C LEU A 112 7.81 6.03 0.25
N THR A 113 8.52 6.86 -0.51
CA THR A 113 8.21 7.09 -1.91
C THR A 113 8.50 5.84 -2.75
N ASN A 114 9.63 5.17 -2.51
CA ASN A 114 10.03 3.99 -3.26
C ASN A 114 9.09 2.81 -2.98
N ASP A 115 8.82 2.52 -1.71
CA ASP A 115 8.00 1.37 -1.31
C ASP A 115 6.56 1.51 -1.77
N TYR A 116 5.96 2.70 -1.62
CA TYR A 116 4.60 2.93 -2.12
C TYR A 116 4.54 2.86 -3.64
N LYS A 117 5.57 3.35 -4.34
CA LYS A 117 5.64 3.22 -5.79
C LYS A 117 5.65 1.75 -6.20
N GLU A 118 6.52 0.94 -5.62
CA GLU A 118 6.61 -0.49 -5.93
C GLU A 118 5.32 -1.24 -5.58
N THR A 119 4.76 -0.97 -4.40
CA THR A 119 3.54 -1.65 -3.93
C THR A 119 2.32 -1.28 -4.78
N ILE A 120 2.17 -0.01 -5.17
CA ILE A 120 1.08 0.43 -6.06
C ILE A 120 1.27 -0.14 -7.46
N GLN A 121 2.50 -0.19 -7.97
CA GLN A 121 2.79 -0.84 -9.25
C GLN A 121 2.39 -2.32 -9.24
N HIS A 122 2.74 -3.05 -8.18
CA HIS A 122 2.36 -4.45 -8.00
C HIS A 122 0.84 -4.62 -7.91
N PHE A 123 0.16 -3.78 -7.12
CA PHE A 123 -1.30 -3.80 -7.00
C PHE A 123 -1.98 -3.63 -8.37
N LEU A 124 -1.56 -2.62 -9.15
CA LEU A 124 -2.14 -2.37 -10.47
C LEU A 124 -1.86 -3.52 -11.44
N TYR A 125 -0.66 -4.11 -11.38
CA TYR A 125 -0.33 -5.28 -12.18
C TYR A 125 -1.28 -6.46 -11.88
N GLU A 126 -1.46 -6.82 -10.61
CA GLU A 126 -2.34 -7.91 -10.20
C GLU A 126 -3.81 -7.64 -10.55
N GLN A 127 -4.27 -6.39 -10.43
CA GLN A 127 -5.62 -5.98 -10.87
C GLN A 127 -5.79 -6.18 -12.38
N VAL A 128 -4.82 -5.77 -13.20
CA VAL A 128 -4.86 -6.00 -14.66
C VAL A 128 -4.93 -7.50 -14.96
N GLN A 129 -4.13 -8.32 -14.28
CA GLN A 129 -4.15 -9.78 -14.46
C GLN A 129 -5.52 -10.38 -14.08
N MET A 130 -6.12 -9.91 -12.98
CA MET A 130 -7.44 -10.37 -12.53
C MET A 130 -8.52 -10.05 -13.58
N TYR A 131 -8.62 -8.79 -14.02
CA TYR A 131 -9.63 -8.37 -14.99
C TYR A 131 -9.43 -9.04 -16.36
N SER A 132 -8.19 -9.30 -16.78
CA SER A 132 -7.93 -10.12 -17.97
C SER A 132 -8.52 -11.52 -17.82
N LYS A 133 -8.25 -12.21 -16.70
CA LYS A 133 -8.79 -13.56 -16.43
C LYS A 133 -10.32 -13.58 -16.39
N ILE A 134 -10.95 -12.57 -15.78
CA ILE A 134 -12.41 -12.44 -15.78
C ILE A 134 -12.93 -12.27 -17.20
N THR A 135 -12.28 -11.43 -17.99
CA THR A 135 -12.67 -11.18 -19.39
C THR A 135 -12.56 -12.46 -20.21
N ASP A 136 -11.50 -13.25 -20.04
CA ASP A 136 -11.33 -14.53 -20.75
C ASP A 136 -12.41 -15.53 -20.36
N LYS A 137 -12.73 -15.65 -19.07
CA LYS A 137 -13.84 -16.50 -18.59
C LYS A 137 -15.19 -16.09 -19.18
N LEU A 138 -15.45 -14.79 -19.28
CA LEU A 138 -16.68 -14.27 -19.89
C LEU A 138 -16.71 -14.51 -21.40
N ARG A 139 -15.59 -14.38 -22.10
CA ARG A 139 -15.47 -14.71 -23.54
C ARG A 139 -15.75 -16.19 -23.79
N GLU A 140 -15.20 -17.08 -22.97
CA GLU A 140 -15.46 -18.52 -23.06
C GLU A 140 -16.95 -18.84 -22.86
N ALA A 141 -17.59 -18.18 -21.89
CA ALA A 141 -19.02 -18.35 -21.64
C ALA A 141 -19.87 -17.82 -22.80
N TYR A 142 -19.52 -16.65 -23.34
CA TYR A 142 -20.19 -16.05 -24.48
C TYR A 142 -20.12 -16.94 -25.73
N ALA A 143 -18.94 -17.49 -26.04
CA ALA A 143 -18.74 -18.37 -27.19
C ALA A 143 -19.62 -19.64 -27.16
N ARG A 144 -20.12 -20.06 -25.98
CA ARG A 144 -21.07 -21.19 -25.87
C ARG A 144 -22.43 -20.91 -26.52
N PHE A 145 -22.76 -19.65 -26.77
CA PHE A 145 -24.00 -19.24 -27.44
C PHE A 145 -23.81 -18.97 -28.93
N GLU A 146 -22.57 -18.80 -29.41
CA GLU A 146 -22.28 -18.47 -30.81
C GLU A 146 -22.17 -19.71 -31.74
N PHE A 147 -22.11 -20.93 -31.18
CA PHE A 147 -22.09 -22.18 -31.95
C PHE A 147 -23.47 -22.87 -32.01
N GLN A 148 -24.53 -22.12 -32.34
CA GLN A 148 -25.84 -22.66 -32.76
C GLN A 148 -26.18 -22.23 -34.18
#